data_AF-A0A538KD22-F1
#
_entry.id   AF-A0A538KD22-F1
#
_cell.length_a   1.000
_cell.length_b   1.000
_cell.length_c   1.000
_cell.angle_alpha   90.00
_cell.angle_beta   90.00
_cell.angle_gamma   90.00
#
_symmetry.space_group_name_H-M   'P 1'
#
loop_
_entity.id
_entity.type
_entity.pdbx_description
1 polymer ?
#
loop_
_entity_poly.entity_id
_entity_poly.type
_entity_poly.pdbx_seq_one_letter_code
_entity_poly.pdbx_strand_id
1 'polypeptide(L)'
;MREAAHIGTDAIVGRAAWTERLAARTSRRGLLARVGRALVAGTAGGVVARAIAPGEAEGFHFCGHIYTTASCPHPTGLPRVDVRGYPLRAKDGVPVDDLGRRIDDEGRPVDEAGRPLTDPSGRPLPVASRTRVCDSAAAQYGFTPHLDGAWYRCCGGHVRKLWDCCGYRSRRINGDGALTGYCYRGRKVFCVTYFQTRVPC
;
A
#
# COMPACT_ATOMS: atom_id res chain seq x y z
N MET A 1 16.02 61.34 38.50
CA MET A 1 14.97 61.50 39.52
C MET A 1 13.73 60.75 39.06
N ARG A 2 13.18 59.91 39.96
CA ARG A 2 11.84 59.30 40.01
C ARG A 2 11.53 58.05 39.16
N GLU A 3 11.47 56.94 39.90
CA GLU A 3 10.55 55.79 39.77
C GLU A 3 9.09 56.19 39.52
N ALA A 4 8.39 55.34 38.76
CA ALA A 4 6.97 55.04 38.99
C ALA A 4 6.69 53.58 38.57
N ALA A 5 6.01 52.87 39.47
CA ALA A 5 5.70 51.45 39.44
C ALA A 5 4.48 51.10 38.57
N HIS A 6 4.47 49.89 38.01
CA HIS A 6 3.23 49.17 37.66
C HIS A 6 3.24 47.77 38.26
N ILE A 7 2.73 47.70 39.50
CA ILE A 7 2.18 46.50 40.15
C ILE A 7 0.72 46.43 39.70
N GLY A 8 0.25 45.32 39.09
CA GLY A 8 -1.19 45.25 38.80
C GLY A 8 -1.80 44.14 37.94
N THR A 9 -1.10 43.12 37.46
CA THR A 9 -1.71 42.16 36.51
C THR A 9 -1.73 40.69 36.95
N ASP A 10 -0.86 40.26 37.87
CA ASP A 10 -0.70 38.82 38.17
C ASP A 10 -1.72 38.25 39.17
N ALA A 11 -2.31 39.09 40.03
CA ALA A 11 -3.20 38.62 41.10
C ALA A 11 -4.63 38.26 40.64
N ILE A 12 -5.07 38.78 39.49
CA ILE A 12 -6.42 38.55 38.95
C ILE A 12 -6.49 37.24 38.15
N VAL A 13 -5.41 36.89 37.43
CA VAL A 13 -5.32 35.64 36.65
C VAL A 13 -5.33 34.40 37.57
N GLY A 14 -4.74 34.50 38.77
CA GLY A 14 -4.69 33.41 39.73
C GLY A 14 -6.07 32.92 40.18
N ARG A 15 -7.01 33.83 40.51
CA ARG A 15 -8.32 33.43 41.09
C ARG A 15 -9.25 32.77 40.08
N ALA A 16 -9.26 33.23 38.82
CA ALA A 16 -10.03 32.62 37.75
C ALA A 16 -9.61 31.16 37.50
N ALA A 17 -8.30 30.92 37.47
CA ALA A 17 -7.73 29.57 37.28
C ALA A 17 -8.09 28.60 38.42
N TRP A 18 -8.24 29.07 39.65
CA TRP A 18 -8.65 28.24 40.78
C TRP A 18 -10.14 27.85 40.70
N THR A 19 -11.01 28.77 40.30
CA THR A 19 -12.44 28.50 40.13
C THR A 19 -12.72 27.54 38.99
N GLU A 20 -11.99 27.65 37.87
CA GLU A 20 -12.07 26.71 36.75
C GLU A 20 -11.56 25.31 37.13
N ARG A 21 -10.48 25.23 37.92
CA ARG A 21 -9.97 23.95 38.44
C ARG A 21 -10.94 23.28 39.40
N LEU A 22 -11.69 24.02 40.21
CA LEU A 22 -12.73 23.47 41.07
C LEU A 22 -13.95 23.00 40.27
N ALA A 23 -14.42 23.80 39.30
CA ALA A 23 -15.52 23.42 38.40
C ALA A 23 -15.18 22.19 37.53
N ALA A 24 -13.92 22.06 37.10
CA ALA A 24 -13.43 20.86 36.43
C ALA A 24 -13.37 19.63 37.36
N ARG A 25 -13.34 19.82 38.69
CA ARG A 25 -13.29 18.73 39.67
C ARG A 25 -14.66 18.26 40.16
N THR A 26 -15.69 19.10 40.09
CA THR A 26 -17.03 18.81 40.63
C THR A 26 -18.14 18.74 39.57
N SER A 27 -17.87 19.07 38.31
CA SER A 27 -18.88 19.01 37.24
C SER A 27 -19.02 17.61 36.62
N ARG A 28 -20.22 17.33 36.08
CA ARG A 28 -20.51 16.10 35.32
C ARG A 28 -19.57 15.90 34.12
N ARG A 29 -19.10 16.97 33.49
CA ARG A 29 -18.07 16.91 32.42
C ARG A 29 -16.70 16.54 32.96
N GLY A 30 -16.34 17.01 34.16
CA GLY A 30 -15.12 16.60 34.86
C GLY A 30 -15.11 15.11 35.23
N LEU A 31 -16.26 14.58 35.63
CA LEU A 31 -16.43 13.13 35.89
C LEU A 31 -16.28 12.32 34.59
N LEU A 32 -16.93 12.71 33.49
CA LEU A 32 -16.77 12.05 32.19
C LEU A 32 -15.34 12.11 31.66
N ALA A 33 -14.65 13.25 31.85
CA ALA A 33 -13.25 13.37 31.47
C ALA A 33 -12.34 12.41 32.27
N ARG A 34 -12.65 12.15 33.55
CA ARG A 34 -11.89 11.19 34.37
C ARG A 34 -12.22 9.74 34.04
N VAL A 35 -13.49 9.41 33.83
CA VAL A 35 -13.92 8.07 33.42
C VAL A 35 -13.36 7.75 32.02
N GLY A 36 -13.38 8.70 31.09
CA GLY A 36 -12.75 8.56 29.78
C GLY A 36 -11.24 8.36 29.86
N ARG A 37 -10.55 9.11 30.74
CA ARG A 37 -9.09 8.96 30.93
C ARG A 37 -8.71 7.65 31.63
N ALA A 38 -9.56 7.14 32.53
CA ALA A 38 -9.39 5.84 33.17
C ALA A 38 -9.65 4.66 32.20
N LEU A 39 -10.62 4.79 31.29
CA LEU A 39 -10.83 3.84 30.20
C LEU A 39 -9.61 3.78 29.26
N VAL A 40 -9.08 4.93 28.86
CA VAL A 40 -7.88 5.01 28.01
C VAL A 40 -6.65 4.44 28.72
N ALA A 41 -6.48 4.70 30.02
CA ALA A 41 -5.35 4.17 30.79
C ALA A 41 -5.48 2.66 31.07
N GLY A 42 -6.69 2.15 31.27
CA GLY A 42 -6.95 0.73 31.52
C GLY A 42 -6.83 -0.17 30.28
N THR A 43 -7.00 0.39 29.08
CA THR A 43 -6.84 -0.33 27.80
C THR A 43 -5.51 -0.07 27.09
N ALA A 44 -4.67 0.83 27.61
CA ALA A 44 -3.37 1.18 27.02
C ALA A 44 -2.19 0.33 27.55
N GLY A 45 -2.48 -0.85 28.08
CA GLY A 45 -1.50 -1.92 28.27
C GLY A 45 -1.21 -2.62 26.95
N GLY A 46 -0.57 -1.92 26.01
CA GLY A 46 0.19 -2.56 24.94
C GLY A 46 -0.54 -2.90 23.64
N VAL A 47 -1.41 -2.05 23.10
CA VAL A 47 -1.54 -1.93 21.63
C VAL A 47 -2.03 -0.52 21.30
N VAL A 48 -1.14 0.46 21.13
CA VAL A 48 -1.45 1.55 20.19
C VAL A 48 -1.28 0.93 18.82
N ALA A 49 -2.31 0.18 18.42
CA ALA A 49 -2.51 -0.18 17.04
C ALA A 49 -2.65 1.16 16.33
N ARG A 50 -1.60 1.57 15.61
CA ARG A 50 -1.83 2.42 14.45
C ARG A 50 -2.80 1.63 13.58
N ALA A 51 -4.07 1.99 13.68
CA ALA A 51 -5.06 1.60 12.71
C ALA A 51 -4.68 2.32 11.42
N ILE A 52 -3.69 1.76 10.74
CA ILE A 52 -3.46 1.98 9.32
C ILE A 52 -4.77 1.50 8.69
N ALA A 53 -5.51 2.43 8.09
CA ALA A 53 -6.73 2.10 7.37
C ALA A 53 -6.41 0.94 6.40
N PRO A 54 -7.32 -0.04 6.21
CA PRO A 54 -7.12 -1.10 5.22
C PRO A 54 -6.94 -0.46 3.84
N GLY A 55 -5.69 -0.25 3.43
CA GLY A 55 -5.34 0.61 2.29
C GLY A 55 -3.97 1.29 2.40
N GLU A 56 -3.41 1.46 3.60
CA GLU A 56 -2.13 2.19 3.82
C GLU A 56 -0.96 1.31 4.31
N ALA A 57 -1.11 -0.01 4.30
CA ALA A 57 0.05 -0.90 4.39
C ALA A 57 0.61 -1.08 2.98
N GLU A 58 1.90 -0.77 2.77
CA GLU A 58 2.59 -0.70 1.46
C GLU A 58 2.71 -2.04 0.70
N GLY A 59 1.97 -3.08 1.12
CA GLY A 59 1.67 -4.22 0.26
C GLY A 59 0.36 -3.94 -0.46
N PHE A 60 0.35 -3.93 -1.80
CA PHE A 60 -0.91 -3.89 -2.54
C PHE A 60 -1.73 -5.16 -2.21
N HIS A 61 -2.57 -5.10 -1.18
CA HIS A 61 -3.33 -6.24 -0.68
C HIS A 61 -4.49 -6.51 -1.64
N PHE A 62 -4.28 -7.36 -2.65
CA PHE A 62 -5.39 -7.78 -3.53
C PHE A 62 -6.31 -8.77 -2.79
N CYS A 63 -7.62 -8.47 -2.77
CA CYS A 63 -8.70 -9.37 -2.32
C CYS A 63 -8.43 -10.18 -1.04
N GLY A 64 -8.14 -9.50 0.08
CA GLY A 64 -7.99 -10.18 1.36
C GLY A 64 -6.69 -10.98 1.52
N HIS A 65 -5.69 -10.77 0.65
CA HIS A 65 -4.32 -11.23 0.91
C HIS A 65 -3.63 -10.30 1.91
N ILE A 66 -4.08 -10.36 3.17
CA ILE A 66 -3.64 -9.44 4.23
C ILE A 66 -2.40 -9.91 4.99
N TYR A 67 -1.99 -11.18 4.91
CA TYR A 67 -1.02 -11.72 5.90
C TYR A 67 0.20 -12.51 5.40
N THR A 68 0.33 -12.86 4.11
CA THR A 68 1.31 -13.92 3.81
C THR A 68 2.26 -13.69 2.65
N THR A 69 2.06 -12.74 1.75
CA THR A 69 3.09 -12.32 0.78
C THR A 69 2.64 -11.00 0.15
N ALA A 70 3.54 -10.01 0.07
CA ALA A 70 3.24 -8.76 -0.60
C ALA A 70 3.23 -8.91 -2.13
N SER A 71 2.46 -8.04 -2.78
CA SER A 71 2.44 -7.90 -4.23
C SER A 71 3.85 -7.68 -4.80
N CYS A 72 4.10 -8.23 -5.99
CA CYS A 72 5.27 -7.81 -6.75
C CYS A 72 5.16 -6.32 -7.11
N PRO A 73 6.29 -5.59 -7.19
CA PRO A 73 6.31 -4.23 -7.71
C PRO A 73 5.68 -4.18 -9.10
N HIS A 74 4.86 -3.16 -9.34
CA HIS A 74 4.16 -3.00 -10.60
C HIS A 74 4.09 -1.52 -10.97
N PRO A 75 4.26 -1.14 -12.25
CA PRO A 75 4.30 0.27 -12.65
C PRO A 75 2.99 1.03 -12.41
N THR A 76 1.87 0.33 -12.22
CA THR A 76 0.56 0.93 -11.89
C THR A 76 0.03 0.50 -10.52
N GLY A 77 0.90 0.02 -9.64
CA GLY A 77 0.58 -0.38 -8.28
C GLY A 77 0.12 -1.83 -8.13
N LEU A 78 -1.11 -2.15 -8.54
CA LEU A 78 -1.61 -3.53 -8.47
C LEU A 78 -0.96 -4.43 -9.55
N PRO A 79 -0.40 -5.61 -9.20
CA PRO A 79 0.39 -6.44 -10.13
C PRO A 79 -0.48 -7.29 -11.05
N ARG A 80 -1.35 -6.65 -11.82
CA ARG A 80 -2.16 -7.33 -12.85
C ARG A 80 -1.27 -7.65 -14.04
N VAL A 81 -1.32 -8.88 -14.49
CA VAL A 81 -0.54 -9.35 -15.65
C VAL A 81 -1.41 -9.99 -16.71
N ASP A 82 -0.89 -10.02 -17.94
CA ASP A 82 -1.40 -10.88 -19.01
C ASP A 82 -1.00 -12.35 -18.78
N VAL A 83 -1.42 -13.23 -19.67
CA VAL A 83 -1.10 -14.68 -19.58
C VAL A 83 0.39 -15.00 -19.73
N ARG A 84 1.21 -14.04 -20.14
CA ARG A 84 2.66 -14.17 -20.29
C ARG A 84 3.43 -13.46 -19.17
N GLY A 85 2.74 -12.83 -18.21
CA GLY A 85 3.35 -12.12 -17.09
C GLY A 85 3.72 -10.66 -17.38
N TYR A 86 3.31 -10.10 -18.52
CA TYR A 86 3.53 -8.68 -18.84
C TYR A 86 2.51 -7.79 -18.13
N PRO A 87 2.91 -6.55 -17.75
CA PRO A 87 2.08 -5.68 -16.95
C PRO A 87 0.83 -5.21 -17.72
N LEU A 88 -0.30 -5.28 -17.04
CA LEU A 88 -1.57 -4.70 -17.45
C LEU A 88 -2.02 -3.70 -16.40
N ARG A 89 -2.68 -2.63 -16.83
CA ARG A 89 -3.28 -1.70 -15.90
C ARG A 89 -4.43 -2.34 -15.15
N ALA A 90 -4.45 -2.23 -13.83
CA ALA A 90 -5.42 -2.94 -12.99
C ALA A 90 -6.88 -2.56 -13.30
N LYS A 91 -7.16 -1.27 -13.55
CA LYS A 91 -8.52 -0.73 -13.71
C LYS A 91 -9.28 -1.31 -14.92
N ASP A 92 -8.57 -1.56 -16.02
CA ASP A 92 -9.19 -1.88 -17.31
C ASP A 92 -8.50 -3.03 -18.06
N GLY A 93 -7.31 -3.46 -17.62
CA GLY A 93 -6.55 -4.53 -18.26
C GLY A 93 -5.82 -4.09 -19.53
N VAL A 94 -5.70 -2.78 -19.76
CA VAL A 94 -4.97 -2.25 -20.91
C VAL A 94 -3.47 -2.54 -20.74
N PRO A 95 -2.75 -2.98 -21.79
CA PRO A 95 -1.30 -3.13 -21.76
C PRO A 95 -0.59 -1.84 -21.37
N VAL A 96 0.41 -1.96 -20.49
CA VAL A 96 1.29 -0.84 -20.12
C VAL A 96 2.75 -1.19 -20.31
N ASP A 97 3.60 -0.16 -20.40
CA ASP A 97 5.05 -0.30 -20.40
C ASP A 97 5.64 -0.32 -18.98
N ASP A 98 6.97 -0.40 -18.87
CA ASP A 98 7.69 -0.41 -17.59
C ASP A 98 7.53 0.89 -16.78
N LEU A 99 7.02 1.96 -17.40
CA LEU A 99 6.70 3.25 -16.75
C LEU A 99 5.21 3.40 -16.44
N GLY A 100 4.38 2.42 -16.79
CA GLY A 100 2.93 2.43 -16.55
C GLY A 100 2.13 3.22 -17.57
N ARG A 101 2.75 3.65 -18.67
CA ARG A 101 2.06 4.30 -19.79
C ARG A 101 1.33 3.24 -20.60
N ARG A 102 0.13 3.57 -21.09
CA ARG A 102 -0.58 2.69 -22.03
C ARG A 102 0.24 2.54 -23.29
N ILE A 103 0.10 1.39 -23.94
CA ILE A 103 0.71 1.16 -25.25
C ILE A 103 -0.32 0.68 -26.26
N ASP A 104 -0.06 0.95 -27.53
CA ASP A 104 -0.77 0.34 -28.66
C ASP A 104 -0.27 -1.09 -28.94
N ASP A 105 -0.80 -1.71 -30.01
CA ASP A 105 -0.48 -3.08 -30.41
C ASP A 105 0.97 -3.22 -30.90
N GLU A 106 1.56 -2.13 -31.42
CA GLU A 106 2.97 -2.06 -31.79
C GLU A 106 3.89 -1.76 -30.59
N GLY A 107 3.33 -1.51 -29.41
CA GLY A 107 4.04 -1.23 -28.17
C GLY A 107 4.51 0.22 -27.99
N ARG A 108 3.98 1.17 -28.77
CA ARG A 108 4.28 2.60 -28.61
C ARG A 108 3.42 3.21 -27.51
N PRO A 109 3.97 4.13 -26.68
CA PRO A 109 3.20 4.82 -25.67
C PRO A 109 2.05 5.65 -26.25
N VAL A 110 0.87 5.54 -25.66
CA VAL A 110 -0.34 6.29 -26.04
C VAL A 110 -1.00 6.96 -24.83
N ASP A 111 -1.76 8.02 -25.09
CA ASP A 111 -2.59 8.69 -24.09
C ASP A 111 -3.87 7.90 -23.74
N GLU A 112 -4.75 8.47 -22.91
CA GLU A 112 -6.01 7.82 -22.55
C GLU A 112 -7.02 7.72 -23.72
N ALA A 113 -6.86 8.52 -24.77
CA ALA A 113 -7.66 8.44 -25.99
C ALA A 113 -7.06 7.46 -27.01
N GLY A 114 -5.87 6.90 -26.76
CA GLY A 114 -5.15 6.04 -27.69
C GLY A 114 -4.32 6.79 -28.73
N ARG A 115 -4.11 8.10 -28.56
CA ARG A 115 -3.24 8.88 -29.45
C ARG A 115 -1.78 8.68 -29.05
N PRO A 116 -0.84 8.56 -30.01
CA PRO A 116 0.58 8.43 -29.71
C PRO A 116 1.09 9.58 -28.84
N LEU A 117 1.82 9.24 -27.78
CA LEU A 117 2.55 10.24 -27.01
C LEU A 117 3.73 10.74 -27.86
N THR A 118 4.00 12.03 -27.78
CA THR A 118 5.09 12.68 -28.52
C THR A 118 6.15 13.23 -27.58
N ASP A 119 7.39 13.33 -28.09
CA ASP A 119 8.45 14.08 -27.45
C ASP A 119 8.16 15.61 -27.52
N PRO A 120 8.96 16.46 -26.85
CA PRO A 120 8.78 17.91 -26.90
C PRO A 120 8.93 18.53 -28.30
N SER A 121 9.51 17.81 -29.27
CA SER A 121 9.62 18.23 -30.67
C SER A 121 8.44 17.80 -31.54
N GLY A 122 7.45 17.12 -30.95
CA GLY A 122 6.25 16.63 -31.65
C GLY A 122 6.44 15.30 -32.38
N ARG A 123 7.57 14.61 -32.19
CA ARG A 123 7.78 13.28 -32.80
C ARG A 123 7.19 12.19 -31.91
N PRO A 124 6.56 11.14 -32.46
CA PRO A 124 6.07 10.03 -31.66
C PRO A 124 7.18 9.37 -30.83
N LEU A 125 6.86 9.00 -29.59
CA LEU A 125 7.77 8.23 -28.77
C LEU A 125 8.07 6.87 -29.41
N PRO A 126 9.31 6.35 -29.27
CA PRO A 126 9.64 5.02 -29.77
C PRO A 126 8.86 3.93 -29.03
N VAL A 127 8.89 2.71 -29.58
CA VAL A 127 8.34 1.52 -28.92
C VAL A 127 8.92 1.41 -27.51
N ALA A 128 8.05 1.27 -26.52
CA ALA A 128 8.44 1.21 -25.13
C ALA A 128 8.86 -0.19 -24.71
N SER A 129 9.79 -0.25 -23.77
CA SER A 129 10.17 -1.51 -23.14
C SER A 129 9.05 -2.04 -22.26
N ARG A 130 8.97 -3.36 -22.18
CA ARG A 130 8.10 -4.05 -21.25
C ARG A 130 8.78 -5.30 -20.75
N THR A 131 8.81 -5.41 -19.44
CA THR A 131 9.44 -6.49 -18.71
C THR A 131 8.36 -7.27 -17.99
N ARG A 132 8.46 -8.61 -17.95
CA ARG A 132 7.53 -9.39 -17.14
C ARG A 132 7.68 -8.96 -15.68
N VAL A 133 6.57 -8.86 -14.97
CA VAL A 133 6.55 -8.32 -13.59
C VAL A 133 7.48 -9.10 -12.66
N CYS A 134 7.53 -10.43 -12.83
CA CYS A 134 8.42 -11.29 -12.07
C CYS A 134 9.91 -11.02 -12.34
N ASP A 135 10.24 -10.75 -13.61
CA ASP A 135 11.61 -10.47 -14.05
C ASP A 135 12.04 -9.08 -13.57
N SER A 136 11.14 -8.10 -13.59
CA SER A 136 11.37 -6.77 -13.02
C SER A 136 11.64 -6.85 -11.50
N ALA A 137 10.83 -7.61 -10.76
CA ALA A 137 11.06 -7.86 -9.34
C ALA A 137 12.41 -8.58 -9.10
N ALA A 138 12.76 -9.56 -9.93
CA ALA A 138 14.03 -10.25 -9.87
C ALA A 138 15.23 -9.32 -10.09
N ALA A 139 15.16 -8.44 -11.09
CA ALA A 139 16.20 -7.46 -11.34
C ALA A 139 16.37 -6.50 -10.16
N GLN A 140 15.25 -6.04 -9.58
CA GLN A 140 15.26 -5.10 -8.45
C GLN A 140 15.82 -5.72 -7.17
N TYR A 141 15.48 -6.97 -6.86
CA TYR A 141 15.81 -7.62 -5.59
C TYR A 141 16.94 -8.68 -5.70
N GLY A 142 17.49 -8.86 -6.90
CA GLY A 142 18.65 -9.71 -7.17
C GLY A 142 18.39 -11.20 -6.93
N PHE A 143 17.37 -11.80 -7.57
CA PHE A 143 17.13 -13.25 -7.52
C PHE A 143 16.79 -13.81 -8.92
N THR A 144 16.91 -15.12 -9.11
CA THR A 144 16.45 -15.78 -10.34
C THR A 144 14.97 -16.14 -10.20
N PRO A 145 14.07 -15.53 -11.00
CA PRO A 145 12.64 -15.72 -10.86
C PRO A 145 12.16 -16.96 -11.59
N HIS A 146 11.14 -17.59 -11.04
CA HIS A 146 10.32 -18.57 -11.70
C HIS A 146 8.86 -18.22 -11.45
N LEU A 147 8.07 -18.10 -12.51
CA LEU A 147 6.63 -17.96 -12.37
C LEU A 147 6.04 -19.35 -12.14
N ASP A 148 5.85 -19.71 -10.87
CA ASP A 148 5.26 -20.98 -10.43
C ASP A 148 4.16 -20.70 -9.41
N GLY A 149 3.56 -21.73 -8.82
CA GLY A 149 2.56 -21.57 -7.78
C GLY A 149 1.32 -20.86 -8.30
N ALA A 150 0.22 -21.59 -8.43
CA ALA A 150 -1.03 -21.00 -8.89
C ALA A 150 -2.16 -21.35 -7.94
N TRP A 151 -2.88 -20.33 -7.52
CA TRP A 151 -4.11 -20.49 -6.76
C TRP A 151 -5.15 -19.48 -7.21
N TYR A 152 -6.41 -19.76 -6.92
CA TYR A 152 -7.53 -19.03 -7.49
C TYR A 152 -8.40 -18.45 -6.38
N ARG A 153 -8.93 -17.24 -6.59
CA ARG A 153 -9.94 -16.64 -5.70
C ARG A 153 -10.92 -15.77 -6.46
N CYS A 154 -12.10 -15.60 -5.86
CA CYS A 154 -13.10 -14.65 -6.33
C CYS A 154 -12.73 -13.22 -5.92
N CYS A 155 -12.80 -12.30 -6.89
CA CYS A 155 -12.34 -10.92 -6.75
C CYS A 155 -13.13 -10.00 -7.69
N GLY A 156 -13.98 -9.13 -7.13
CA GLY A 156 -14.73 -8.17 -7.95
C GLY A 156 -15.60 -8.86 -9.02
N GLY A 157 -16.29 -9.93 -8.64
CA GLY A 157 -17.17 -10.70 -9.52
C GLY A 157 -16.46 -11.64 -10.51
N HIS A 158 -15.13 -11.77 -10.42
CA HIS A 158 -14.35 -12.59 -11.34
C HIS A 158 -13.32 -13.44 -10.59
N VAL A 159 -13.07 -14.63 -11.10
CA VAL A 159 -11.97 -15.46 -10.64
C VAL A 159 -10.65 -14.81 -11.06
N ARG A 160 -9.76 -14.58 -10.10
CA ARG A 160 -8.36 -14.23 -10.34
C ARG A 160 -7.49 -15.45 -10.10
N LYS A 161 -6.55 -15.67 -11.01
CA LYS A 161 -5.44 -16.60 -10.84
C LYS A 161 -4.26 -15.82 -10.28
N LEU A 162 -3.82 -16.17 -9.09
CA LEU A 162 -2.66 -15.60 -8.46
C LEU A 162 -1.45 -16.46 -8.79
N TRP A 163 -0.39 -15.80 -9.23
CA TRP A 163 0.86 -16.43 -9.62
C TRP A 163 1.99 -15.99 -8.71
N ASP A 164 2.69 -16.99 -8.17
CA ASP A 164 3.80 -16.77 -7.26
C ASP A 164 5.09 -16.52 -8.04
N CYS A 165 5.76 -15.42 -7.74
CA CYS A 165 7.12 -15.20 -8.17
C CYS A 165 8.06 -15.93 -7.22
N CYS A 166 8.54 -17.07 -7.70
CA CYS A 166 9.29 -18.02 -6.92
C CYS A 166 10.80 -17.86 -7.12
N GLY A 167 11.57 -18.15 -6.07
CA GLY A 167 13.03 -18.15 -6.13
C GLY A 167 13.65 -18.87 -4.93
N TYR A 168 14.96 -19.10 -4.95
CA TYR A 168 15.69 -19.70 -3.83
C TYR A 168 16.10 -18.64 -2.81
N ARG A 169 15.10 -17.99 -2.20
CA ARG A 169 15.31 -16.93 -1.20
C ARG A 169 14.66 -17.32 0.11
N SER A 170 15.35 -17.07 1.23
CA SER A 170 14.82 -17.33 2.58
C SER A 170 13.95 -16.19 3.11
N ARG A 171 14.06 -14.99 2.53
CA ARG A 171 13.28 -13.80 2.87
C ARG A 171 12.49 -13.29 1.67
N ARG A 172 11.26 -12.84 1.92
CA ARG A 172 10.35 -12.25 0.92
C ARG A 172 10.58 -10.76 0.75
N ILE A 173 9.88 -10.17 -0.21
CA ILE A 173 9.92 -8.72 -0.46
C ILE A 173 9.51 -7.89 0.76
N ASN A 174 8.58 -8.38 1.59
CA ASN A 174 8.11 -7.68 2.78
C ASN A 174 8.98 -7.93 4.04
N GLY A 175 10.14 -8.59 3.90
CA GLY A 175 11.08 -8.85 4.99
C GLY A 175 10.85 -10.15 5.77
N ASP A 176 9.67 -10.76 5.67
CA ASP A 176 9.34 -11.99 6.38
C ASP A 176 10.01 -13.24 5.79
N GLY A 177 9.96 -14.34 6.54
CA GLY A 177 10.36 -15.67 6.06
C GLY A 177 9.58 -16.12 4.83
N ALA A 178 10.30 -16.66 3.84
CA ALA A 178 9.70 -17.12 2.59
C ALA A 178 8.91 -18.43 2.75
N LEU A 179 7.75 -18.50 2.08
CA LEU A 179 6.84 -19.65 2.18
C LEU A 179 7.33 -20.84 1.36
N THR A 180 7.16 -22.02 1.91
CA THR A 180 7.47 -23.30 1.26
C THR A 180 6.17 -23.98 0.84
N GLY A 181 6.18 -24.75 -0.26
CA GLY A 181 5.06 -25.61 -0.68
C GLY A 181 4.26 -25.10 -1.88
N TYR A 182 4.23 -23.79 -2.13
CA TYR A 182 3.54 -23.23 -3.31
C TYR A 182 4.40 -23.26 -4.58
N CYS A 183 5.72 -23.12 -4.41
CA CYS A 183 6.67 -23.16 -5.50
C CYS A 183 7.32 -24.55 -5.62
N TYR A 184 7.56 -24.99 -6.85
CA TYR A 184 8.13 -26.31 -7.11
C TYR A 184 9.64 -26.39 -6.76
N ARG A 185 10.11 -27.62 -6.51
CA ARG A 185 11.54 -27.97 -6.32
C ARG A 185 12.25 -27.14 -5.25
N GLY A 186 11.59 -26.89 -4.11
CA GLY A 186 12.21 -26.19 -2.97
C GLY A 186 12.39 -24.68 -3.16
N ARG A 187 11.89 -24.11 -4.27
CA ARG A 187 11.74 -22.66 -4.38
C ARG A 187 10.73 -22.16 -3.35
N LYS A 188 10.81 -20.86 -3.07
CA LYS A 188 9.95 -20.19 -2.11
C LYS A 188 9.29 -18.98 -2.74
N VAL A 189 8.10 -18.65 -2.25
CA VAL A 189 7.34 -17.50 -2.74
C VAL A 189 8.05 -16.22 -2.31
N PHE A 190 8.41 -15.36 -3.27
CA PHE A 190 9.05 -14.07 -3.03
C PHE A 190 8.05 -12.91 -3.04
N CYS A 191 7.23 -12.84 -4.08
CA CYS A 191 6.13 -11.89 -4.25
C CYS A 191 5.03 -12.53 -5.12
N VAL A 192 3.90 -11.86 -5.29
CA VAL A 192 2.75 -12.42 -6.04
C VAL A 192 2.23 -11.43 -7.09
N THR A 193 1.84 -11.97 -8.24
CA THR A 193 1.13 -11.27 -9.33
C THR A 193 -0.25 -11.88 -9.53
N TYR A 194 -1.13 -11.26 -10.31
CA TYR A 194 -2.41 -11.87 -10.65
C TYR A 194 -2.81 -11.69 -12.12
N PHE A 195 -3.41 -12.74 -12.67
CA PHE A 195 -4.14 -12.72 -13.93
C PHE A 195 -5.64 -12.72 -13.63
N GLN A 196 -6.36 -11.72 -14.17
CA GLN A 196 -7.82 -11.66 -14.04
C GLN A 196 -8.46 -12.48 -15.16
N THR A 197 -9.15 -13.57 -14.78
CA THR A 197 -9.83 -14.43 -15.73
C THR A 197 -11.17 -13.79 -16.17
N ARG A 198 -11.77 -14.36 -17.22
CA ARG A 198 -13.15 -14.01 -17.65
C ARG A 198 -14.22 -14.85 -16.93
N VAL A 199 -13.82 -15.73 -16.01
CA VAL A 199 -14.75 -16.63 -15.30
C VAL A 199 -15.41 -15.86 -14.17
N PRO A 200 -16.76 -15.79 -14.11
CA PRO A 200 -17.47 -15.13 -13.03
C PRO A 200 -17.45 -15.95 -11.75
N CYS A 201 -17.65 -15.25 -10.65
CA CYS A 201 -17.94 -15.73 -9.31
C CYS A 201 -18.69 -14.59 -8.57
#